data_AF-A0A511WP35-F1
#
_entry.id   AF-A0A511WP35-F1
#
_cell.length_a   1.000
_cell.length_b   1.000
_cell.length_c   1.000
_cell.angle_alpha   90.00
_cell.angle_beta   90.00
_cell.angle_gamma   90.00
#
_symmetry.space_group_name_H-M   'P 1'
#
loop_
_entity.id
_entity.type
_entity.pdbx_description
1 polymer ?
#
loop_
_entity_poly.entity_id
_entity_poly.type
_entity_poly.pdbx_seq_one_letter_code
_entity_poly.pdbx_strand_id
1 'polypeptide(L)'
;MMVTINPCFHWIGYHLTSSLLQEGIEVIGIDPIEDSKSDLLYMYVGRNSNFQHFFQRSDKENHVQQSNDEWEVDLVDEGLLVRQGDTEENWIETPLLYGEWMDIRKTGAQGKGELVQWIMDHQATYIGDFMDAFLRSFLDQEPFRVGERLEDKDIITERVDALWRCEQLLRNV
;
A
#
# COMPACT_ATOMS: atom_id res chain seq x y z
N MET A 1 1.44 16.17 -10.81
CA MET A 1 1.27 14.74 -11.14
C MET A 1 0.20 14.21 -10.22
N MET A 2 -0.75 13.45 -10.76
CA MET A 2 -1.88 12.90 -10.02
C MET A 2 -1.90 11.39 -10.18
N VAL A 3 -2.17 10.68 -9.08
CA VAL A 3 -2.19 9.22 -9.05
C VAL A 3 -3.50 8.73 -8.45
N THR A 4 -4.26 7.93 -9.18
CA THR A 4 -5.40 7.19 -8.66
C THR A 4 -4.94 5.84 -8.11
N ILE A 5 -5.33 5.51 -6.87
CA ILE A 5 -5.06 4.23 -6.22
C ILE A 5 -6.38 3.50 -5.93
N ASN A 6 -6.46 2.22 -6.29
CA ASN A 6 -7.67 1.41 -6.13
C ASN A 6 -7.34 -0.07 -5.85
N PRO A 7 -7.85 -0.70 -4.78
CA PRO A 7 -8.43 -0.12 -3.55
C PRO A 7 -7.42 0.64 -2.67
N CYS A 8 -7.74 1.86 -2.22
CA CYS A 8 -6.82 2.71 -1.44
C CYS A 8 -6.74 2.42 0.07
N PHE A 9 -7.69 1.70 0.66
CA PHE A 9 -7.69 1.26 2.07
C PHE A 9 -7.43 -0.24 2.24
N HIS A 10 -7.20 -0.97 1.15
CA HIS A 10 -6.39 -2.18 1.22
C HIS A 10 -5.01 -1.84 1.82
N TRP A 11 -4.42 -2.71 2.63
CA TRP A 11 -3.21 -2.35 3.40
C TRP A 11 -2.04 -1.92 2.51
N ILE A 12 -1.82 -2.60 1.38
CA ILE A 12 -0.82 -2.19 0.37
C ILE A 12 -1.22 -0.85 -0.27
N GLY A 13 -2.49 -0.67 -0.62
CA GLY A 13 -3.01 0.54 -1.26
C GLY A 13 -2.92 1.77 -0.34
N TYR A 14 -3.10 1.55 0.96
CA TYR A 14 -2.92 2.57 1.99
C TYR A 14 -1.46 2.99 2.10
N HIS A 15 -0.53 2.04 2.10
CA HIS A 15 0.91 2.35 2.11
C HIS A 15 1.35 3.07 0.83
N LEU A 16 0.85 2.67 -0.34
CA LEU A 16 1.05 3.39 -1.60
C LEU A 16 0.54 4.83 -1.50
N THR A 17 -0.71 5.00 -1.07
CA THR A 17 -1.37 6.30 -0.90
C THR A 17 -0.58 7.19 0.05
N SER A 18 -0.24 6.67 1.23
CA SER A 18 0.50 7.42 2.25
C SER A 18 1.89 7.81 1.75
N SER A 19 2.61 6.92 1.07
CA SER A 19 3.96 7.20 0.58
C SER A 19 3.95 8.25 -0.54
N LEU A 20 2.99 8.19 -1.47
CA LEU A 20 2.80 9.22 -2.50
C LEU A 20 2.45 10.58 -1.89
N LEU A 21 1.57 10.62 -0.89
CA LEU A 21 1.20 11.86 -0.19
C LEU A 21 2.40 12.47 0.57
N GLN A 22 3.30 11.65 1.09
CA GLN A 22 4.54 12.11 1.75
C GLN A 22 5.51 12.77 0.77
N GLU A 23 5.57 12.27 -0.47
CA GLU A 23 6.31 12.90 -1.57
C GLU A 23 5.59 14.15 -2.14
N GLY A 24 4.45 14.53 -1.56
CA GLY A 24 3.68 15.71 -1.98
C GLY A 24 2.86 15.49 -3.25
N ILE A 25 2.68 14.24 -3.69
CA ILE A 25 1.89 13.89 -4.87
C ILE A 25 0.40 13.97 -4.57
N GLU A 26 -0.39 14.42 -5.54
CA GLU A 26 -1.85 14.41 -5.47
C GLU A 26 -2.36 12.98 -5.69
N VAL A 27 -3.17 12.48 -4.75
CA VAL A 27 -3.69 11.12 -4.77
C VAL A 27 -5.21 11.13 -4.77
N ILE A 28 -5.80 10.41 -5.73
CA ILE A 28 -7.21 10.06 -5.73
C ILE A 28 -7.35 8.62 -5.21
N GLY A 29 -7.92 8.44 -4.03
CA GLY A 29 -8.24 7.14 -3.48
C GLY A 29 -9.62 6.66 -3.90
N ILE A 30 -9.72 5.44 -4.41
CA ILE A 30 -10.99 4.76 -4.65
C ILE A 30 -11.06 3.55 -3.72
N ASP A 31 -12.03 3.52 -2.82
CA ASP A 31 -12.33 2.37 -1.96
C ASP A 31 -13.63 2.63 -1.17
N PRO A 32 -14.58 1.70 -1.02
CA PRO A 32 -15.64 1.88 -0.04
C PRO A 32 -15.10 1.87 1.40
N ILE A 33 -15.76 2.62 2.30
CA ILE A 33 -15.49 2.60 3.74
C ILE A 33 -16.56 1.71 4.38
N GLU A 34 -16.25 0.42 4.57
CA GLU A 34 -17.23 -0.58 5.01
C GLU A 34 -16.98 -1.12 6.42
N ASP A 35 -15.75 -0.97 6.94
CA ASP A 35 -15.33 -1.55 8.21
C ASP A 35 -14.51 -0.57 9.06
N SER A 36 -14.25 -0.93 10.32
CA SER A 36 -13.48 -0.09 11.25
C SER A 36 -12.05 0.15 10.79
N LYS A 37 -11.48 -0.77 9.99
CA LYS A 37 -10.14 -0.63 9.44
C LYS A 37 -10.12 0.46 8.37
N SER A 38 -10.98 0.38 7.36
CA SER A 38 -11.07 1.37 6.28
C SER A 38 -11.43 2.76 6.82
N ASP A 39 -12.31 2.86 7.83
CA ASP A 39 -12.62 4.12 8.50
C ASP A 39 -11.38 4.69 9.23
N LEU A 40 -10.67 3.87 9.99
CA LEU A 40 -9.44 4.28 10.67
C LEU A 40 -8.35 4.73 9.68
N LEU A 41 -8.16 3.97 8.59
CA LEU A 41 -7.19 4.31 7.55
C LEU A 41 -7.55 5.62 6.85
N TYR A 42 -8.84 5.84 6.56
CA TYR A 42 -9.33 7.11 6.05
C TYR A 42 -9.02 8.27 7.01
N MET A 43 -9.17 8.09 8.33
CA MET A 43 -8.83 9.15 9.30
C MET A 43 -7.36 9.60 9.25
N TYR A 44 -6.43 8.72 8.83
CA TYR A 44 -5.00 9.05 8.72
C TYR A 44 -4.66 9.87 7.47
N VAL A 45 -5.30 9.60 6.33
CA VAL A 45 -4.98 10.28 5.05
C VAL A 45 -6.02 11.31 4.61
N GLY A 46 -7.26 11.18 5.06
CA GLY A 46 -8.43 11.98 4.66
C GLY A 46 -8.33 13.48 4.95
N ARG A 47 -7.39 13.89 5.82
CA ARG A 47 -7.14 15.30 6.17
C ARG A 47 -6.04 15.94 5.34
N ASN A 48 -5.35 15.17 4.49
CA ASN A 48 -4.33 15.69 3.62
C ASN A 48 -4.99 16.44 2.44
N SER A 49 -4.57 17.68 2.18
CA SER A 49 -5.14 18.50 1.10
C SER A 49 -4.89 17.95 -0.30
N ASN A 50 -3.88 17.09 -0.45
CA ASN A 50 -3.53 16.43 -1.70
C ASN A 50 -4.27 15.09 -1.87
N PHE A 51 -5.14 14.71 -0.94
CA PHE A 51 -5.92 13.48 -1.01
C PHE A 51 -7.39 13.78 -1.29
N GLN A 52 -7.94 13.11 -2.30
CA GLN A 52 -9.36 13.11 -2.59
C GLN A 52 -9.87 11.66 -2.61
N HIS A 53 -11.03 11.42 -2.02
CA HIS A 53 -11.59 10.07 -1.88
C HIS A 53 -12.91 9.93 -2.62
N PHE A 54 -13.10 8.76 -3.24
CA PHE A 54 -14.34 8.32 -3.85
C PHE A 54 -14.65 6.87 -3.43
N PHE A 55 -15.94 6.56 -3.30
CA PHE A 55 -16.38 5.20 -2.93
C PHE A 55 -16.21 4.20 -4.09
N GLN A 56 -16.33 4.67 -5.33
CA GLN A 56 -16.28 3.84 -6.53
C GLN A 56 -15.77 4.65 -7.73
N ARG A 57 -15.22 3.97 -8.73
CA ARG A 57 -14.61 4.59 -9.92
C ARG A 57 -15.59 5.46 -10.71
N SER A 58 -16.86 5.05 -10.81
CA SER A 58 -17.89 5.85 -11.47
C SER A 58 -18.13 7.20 -10.80
N ASP A 59 -17.94 7.29 -9.47
CA ASP A 59 -18.11 8.55 -8.77
C ASP A 59 -16.97 9.51 -9.13
N LYS A 60 -15.74 9.00 -9.21
CA LYS A 60 -14.58 9.76 -9.72
C LYS A 60 -14.86 10.29 -11.12
N GLU A 61 -15.26 9.43 -12.05
CA GLU A 61 -15.48 9.80 -13.47
C GLU A 61 -16.54 10.90 -13.65
N ASN A 62 -17.53 10.98 -12.75
CA ASN A 62 -18.54 12.03 -12.77
C ASN A 62 -18.08 13.37 -12.17
N HIS A 63 -17.00 13.37 -11.37
CA HIS A 63 -16.53 14.55 -10.63
C HIS A 63 -15.16 15.07 -11.08
N VAL A 64 -14.36 14.25 -11.74
CA VAL A 64 -12.99 14.56 -12.16
C VAL A 64 -12.89 14.36 -13.67
N GLN A 65 -12.44 15.41 -14.37
CA GLN A 65 -12.13 15.28 -15.80
C GLN A 65 -10.86 14.43 -15.94
N GLN A 66 -10.93 13.35 -16.72
CA GLN A 66 -9.76 12.55 -17.04
C GLN A 66 -8.69 13.42 -17.70
N SER A 67 -7.50 13.40 -17.12
CA SER A 67 -6.31 14.05 -17.66
C SER A 67 -5.37 12.99 -18.21
N ASN A 68 -4.71 13.27 -19.33
CA ASN A 68 -3.68 12.39 -19.88
C ASN A 68 -2.45 12.26 -18.97
N ASP A 69 -2.33 13.15 -17.97
CA ASP A 69 -1.23 13.15 -16.99
C ASP A 69 -1.58 12.39 -15.69
N GLU A 70 -2.74 11.71 -15.66
CA GLU A 70 -3.14 10.87 -14.55
C GLU A 70 -2.55 9.46 -14.67
N TRP A 71 -1.93 9.02 -13.58
CA TRP A 71 -1.54 7.63 -13.38
C TRP A 71 -2.62 6.88 -12.61
N GLU A 72 -2.85 5.62 -12.95
CA GLU A 72 -3.72 4.73 -12.21
C GLU A 72 -2.91 3.52 -11.74
N VAL A 73 -3.04 3.17 -10.47
CA VAL A 73 -2.46 1.96 -9.88
C VAL A 73 -3.60 1.14 -9.28
N ASP A 74 -3.91 0.02 -9.92
CA ASP A 74 -4.86 -0.95 -9.38
C ASP A 74 -4.12 -2.09 -8.69
N LEU A 75 -4.58 -2.44 -7.50
CA LEU A 75 -4.13 -3.63 -6.80
C LEU A 75 -5.01 -4.79 -7.27
N VAL A 76 -4.41 -5.73 -7.98
CA VAL A 76 -5.08 -6.89 -8.54
C VAL A 76 -4.30 -8.13 -8.11
N ASP A 77 -4.94 -9.06 -7.43
CA ASP A 77 -4.33 -10.29 -6.91
C ASP A 77 -3.03 -10.02 -6.09
N GLU A 78 -1.90 -10.55 -6.54
CA GLU A 78 -0.56 -10.39 -5.94
C GLU A 78 0.32 -9.41 -6.75
N GLY A 79 -0.29 -8.41 -7.38
CA GLY A 79 0.43 -7.43 -8.20
C GLY A 79 -0.19 -6.05 -8.24
N LEU A 80 0.53 -5.14 -8.89
CA LEU A 80 0.10 -3.79 -9.21
C LEU A 80 -0.02 -3.64 -10.73
N LEU A 81 -1.18 -3.21 -11.20
CA LEU A 81 -1.38 -2.80 -12.58
C LEU A 81 -1.23 -1.28 -12.66
N VAL A 82 -0.19 -0.81 -13.34
CA VAL A 82 0.12 0.61 -13.47
C VAL A 82 -0.23 1.09 -14.88
N ARG A 83 -1.00 2.16 -14.98
CA ARG A 83 -1.47 2.75 -16.25
C ARG A 83 -1.28 4.26 -16.24
N GLN A 84 -1.07 4.86 -17.40
CA GLN A 84 -1.04 6.31 -17.58
C GLN A 84 -1.95 6.67 -18.75
N GLY A 85 -3.07 7.36 -18.50
CA GLY A 85 -4.07 7.64 -19.56
C GLY A 85 -4.46 6.40 -20.37
N ASP A 86 -4.42 6.51 -21.70
CA ASP A 86 -4.72 5.43 -22.66
C ASP A 86 -3.50 4.54 -23.02
N THR A 87 -2.39 4.66 -22.27
CA THR A 87 -1.10 4.01 -22.60
C THR A 87 -1.03 2.56 -22.11
N GLU A 88 -0.01 1.82 -22.55
CA GLU A 88 0.23 0.41 -22.19
C GLU A 88 0.24 0.18 -20.66
N GLU A 89 -0.43 -0.90 -20.26
CA GLU A 89 -0.47 -1.36 -18.88
C GLU A 89 0.86 -2.01 -18.51
N ASN A 90 1.45 -1.59 -17.40
CA ASN A 90 2.64 -2.21 -16.84
C ASN A 90 2.26 -3.04 -15.61
N TRP A 91 2.54 -4.34 -15.65
CA TRP A 91 2.32 -5.25 -14.53
C TRP A 91 3.57 -5.34 -13.65
N ILE A 92 3.40 -5.04 -12.36
CA ILE A 92 4.44 -5.19 -11.35
C ILE A 92 4.02 -6.30 -10.40
N GLU A 93 4.71 -7.43 -10.46
CA GLU A 93 4.55 -8.53 -9.51
C GLU A 93 5.02 -8.09 -8.12
N THR A 94 4.19 -8.30 -7.10
CA THR A 94 4.60 -8.02 -5.72
C THR A 94 5.29 -9.25 -5.13
N PRO A 95 6.40 -9.09 -4.40
CA PRO A 95 6.93 -10.19 -3.61
C PRO A 95 5.93 -10.55 -2.50
N LEU A 96 6.21 -11.61 -1.74
CA LEU A 96 5.45 -11.85 -0.52
C LEU A 96 5.70 -10.71 0.48
N LEU A 97 4.70 -9.86 0.69
CA LEU A 97 4.84 -8.66 1.52
C LEU A 97 4.36 -8.90 2.96
N TYR A 98 5.00 -8.19 3.91
CA TYR A 98 4.51 -8.07 5.28
C TYR A 98 4.61 -6.62 5.78
N GLY A 99 3.75 -6.21 6.72
CA GLY A 99 3.83 -4.87 7.30
C GLY A 99 2.56 -4.42 7.99
N GLU A 100 2.55 -3.17 8.41
CA GLU A 100 1.45 -2.56 9.14
C GLU A 100 0.13 -2.71 8.38
N TRP A 101 -0.95 -2.93 9.14
CA TRP A 101 -2.31 -3.12 8.64
C TRP A 101 -2.56 -4.40 7.83
N MET A 102 -1.55 -5.26 7.62
CA MET A 102 -1.79 -6.58 7.00
C MET A 102 -2.67 -7.46 7.89
N ASP A 103 -3.44 -8.36 7.29
CA ASP A 103 -4.18 -9.38 8.06
C ASP A 103 -3.23 -10.51 8.47
N ILE A 104 -2.73 -10.45 9.70
CA ILE A 104 -1.79 -11.43 10.27
C ILE A 104 -2.37 -12.85 10.21
N ARG A 105 -3.70 -13.02 10.30
CA ARG A 105 -4.31 -14.36 10.33
C ARG A 105 -4.07 -15.13 9.04
N LYS A 106 -3.84 -14.43 7.91
CA LYS A 106 -3.50 -15.04 6.62
C LYS A 106 -2.14 -15.77 6.64
N THR A 107 -1.23 -15.43 7.56
CA THR A 107 0.06 -16.14 7.72
C THR A 107 -0.06 -17.39 8.58
N GLY A 108 -1.16 -17.54 9.33
CA GLY A 108 -1.35 -18.62 10.30
C GLY A 108 -0.63 -18.42 11.64
N ALA A 109 0.20 -17.38 11.78
CA ALA A 109 0.95 -17.11 13.01
C ALA A 109 0.01 -16.72 14.17
N GLN A 110 0.22 -17.35 15.34
CA GLN A 110 -0.57 -17.09 16.56
C GLN A 110 0.11 -16.06 17.48
N GLY A 111 1.36 -15.72 17.22
CA GLY A 111 2.12 -14.76 18.02
C GLY A 111 3.29 -14.14 17.26
N LYS A 112 3.88 -13.10 17.85
CA LYS A 112 4.99 -12.34 17.25
C LYS A 112 6.18 -13.22 16.84
N GLY A 113 6.59 -14.15 17.70
CA GLY A 113 7.72 -15.05 17.40
C GLY A 113 7.46 -15.97 16.22
N GLU A 114 6.25 -16.49 16.09
CA GLU A 114 5.84 -17.30 14.93
C GLU A 114 5.77 -16.46 13.65
N LEU A 115 5.31 -15.21 13.75
CA LEU A 115 5.31 -14.28 12.62
C LEU A 115 6.73 -13.94 12.15
N VAL A 116 7.65 -13.66 13.08
CA VAL A 116 9.07 -13.44 12.74
C VAL A 116 9.64 -14.67 12.03
N GLN A 117 9.37 -15.87 12.53
CA GLN A 117 9.84 -17.10 11.88
C GLN A 117 9.24 -17.28 10.49
N TRP A 118 7.93 -17.04 10.33
CA TRP A 118 7.26 -17.10 9.03
C TRP A 118 7.87 -16.12 8.02
N ILE A 119 8.15 -14.88 8.42
CA ILE A 119 8.81 -13.87 7.56
C ILE A 119 10.18 -14.37 7.09
N MET A 120 10.98 -14.92 8.01
CA MET A 120 12.31 -15.44 7.69
C MET A 120 12.24 -16.65 6.75
N ASP A 121 11.36 -17.61 7.03
CA ASP A 121 11.23 -18.86 6.26
C ASP A 121 10.77 -18.61 4.82
N HIS A 122 9.90 -17.61 4.62
CA HIS A 122 9.37 -17.27 3.30
C HIS A 122 10.09 -16.09 2.64
N GLN A 123 11.12 -15.53 3.30
CA GLN A 123 11.85 -14.35 2.86
C GLN A 123 10.92 -13.18 2.49
N ALA A 124 9.88 -12.97 3.30
CA ALA A 124 8.88 -11.93 3.03
C ALA A 124 9.53 -10.53 3.10
N THR A 125 9.13 -9.66 2.18
CA THR A 125 9.64 -8.29 2.07
C THR A 125 8.80 -7.34 2.92
N TYR A 126 9.45 -6.45 3.67
CA TYR A 126 8.71 -5.43 4.41
C TYR A 126 8.10 -4.40 3.46
N ILE A 127 6.84 -4.03 3.73
CA ILE A 127 6.07 -3.12 2.89
C ILE A 127 6.76 -1.78 2.68
N GLY A 128 7.41 -1.23 3.70
CA GLY A 128 8.15 0.03 3.57
C GLY A 128 9.31 -0.06 2.58
N ASP A 129 10.06 -1.17 2.59
CA ASP A 129 11.17 -1.36 1.64
C ASP A 129 10.66 -1.54 0.20
N PHE A 130 9.51 -2.21 0.04
CA PHE A 130 8.85 -2.31 -1.25
C PHE A 130 8.35 -0.93 -1.75
N MET A 131 7.75 -0.12 -0.87
CA MET A 131 7.27 1.22 -1.23
C MET A 131 8.42 2.13 -1.65
N ASP A 132 9.54 2.11 -0.93
CA ASP A 132 10.74 2.86 -1.29
C ASP A 132 11.25 2.48 -2.69
N ALA A 133 11.31 1.18 -2.98
CA ALA A 133 11.74 0.67 -4.29
C ALA A 133 10.76 1.04 -5.40
N PHE A 134 9.46 0.92 -5.12
CA PHE A 134 8.39 1.30 -6.05
C PHE A 134 8.45 2.79 -6.37
N LEU A 135 8.51 3.67 -5.37
CA LEU A 135 8.52 5.11 -5.59
C LEU A 135 9.73 5.58 -6.38
N ARG A 136 10.93 5.06 -6.12
CA ARG A 136 12.11 5.38 -6.95
C ARG A 136 11.93 4.97 -8.40
N SER A 137 11.38 3.78 -8.63
CA SER A 137 11.11 3.33 -9.99
C SER A 137 10.03 4.16 -10.68
N PHE A 138 8.98 4.49 -9.94
CA PHE A 138 7.81 5.17 -10.45
C PHE A 138 8.07 6.66 -10.72
N LEU A 139 8.71 7.36 -9.77
CA LEU A 139 8.97 8.80 -9.83
C LEU A 139 10.26 9.12 -10.58
N ASP A 140 11.34 8.41 -10.26
CA ASP A 140 12.68 8.69 -10.80
C ASP A 140 12.98 7.90 -12.08
N GLN A 141 12.05 7.04 -12.51
CA GLN A 141 12.19 6.18 -13.70
C GLN A 141 13.40 5.24 -13.60
N GLU A 142 13.81 4.88 -12.38
CA GLU A 142 14.83 3.88 -12.14
C GLU A 142 14.30 2.46 -12.39
N PRO A 143 15.15 1.49 -12.77
CA PRO A 143 14.73 0.10 -12.87
C PRO A 143 14.17 -0.41 -11.54
N PHE A 144 12.95 -0.97 -11.56
CA PHE A 144 12.33 -1.55 -10.36
C PHE A 144 13.20 -2.68 -9.80
N ARG A 145 13.67 -2.50 -8.57
CA ARG A 145 14.50 -3.46 -7.85
C ARG A 145 14.15 -3.43 -6.37
N VAL A 146 13.38 -4.43 -5.94
CA VAL A 146 13.30 -4.75 -4.51
C VAL A 146 14.66 -5.32 -4.12
N GLY A 147 15.43 -4.59 -3.32
CA GLY A 147 16.73 -5.07 -2.89
C GLY A 147 16.54 -6.36 -2.08
N GLU A 148 17.25 -7.44 -2.44
CA GLU A 148 17.38 -8.61 -1.58
C GLU A 148 18.11 -8.19 -0.29
N ARG A 149 17.38 -7.68 0.68
CA ARG A 149 17.91 -7.40 2.01
C ARG A 149 17.74 -8.67 2.82
N LEU A 150 18.85 -9.34 3.12
CA LEU A 150 18.91 -10.23 4.27
C LEU A 150 18.73 -9.35 5.51
N GLU A 151 17.48 -9.21 5.94
CA GLU A 151 17.15 -8.47 7.14
C GLU A 151 17.64 -9.23 8.36
N ASP A 152 18.31 -8.51 9.26
CA ASP A 152 18.63 -9.05 10.57
C ASP A 152 17.32 -9.35 11.32
N LYS A 153 17.29 -10.47 12.04
CA LYS A 153 16.15 -10.87 12.87
C LYS A 153 15.74 -9.76 13.84
N ASP A 154 16.69 -8.97 14.33
CA ASP A 154 16.39 -7.85 15.23
C ASP A 154 15.54 -6.77 14.52
N ILE A 155 15.84 -6.48 13.25
CA ILE A 155 15.08 -5.52 12.42
C ILE A 155 13.68 -6.07 12.14
N ILE A 156 13.57 -7.35 11.76
CA ILE A 156 12.27 -8.01 11.53
C ILE A 156 11.43 -7.96 12.81
N THR A 157 12.06 -8.18 13.97
CA THR A 157 11.36 -8.16 15.26
C THR A 157 10.80 -6.76 15.56
N GLU A 158 11.56 -5.70 15.31
CA GLU A 158 11.09 -4.32 15.49
C GLU A 158 9.90 -4.00 14.58
N ARG A 159 9.95 -4.42 13.31
CA ARG A 159 8.85 -4.23 12.35
C ARG A 159 7.61 -5.03 12.72
N VAL A 160 7.80 -6.27 13.18
CA VAL A 160 6.71 -7.10 13.72
C VAL A 160 6.09 -6.46 14.97
N ASP A 161 6.88 -5.80 15.81
CA ASP A 161 6.36 -5.05 16.95
C ASP A 161 5.48 -3.87 16.52
N ALA A 162 5.86 -3.14 15.47
CA ALA A 162 5.06 -2.06 14.89
C ALA A 162 3.73 -2.59 14.33
N LEU A 163 3.80 -3.66 13.55
CA LEU A 163 2.64 -4.36 13.00
C LEU A 163 1.67 -4.78 14.11
N TRP A 164 2.17 -5.34 15.21
CA TRP A 164 1.32 -5.77 16.31
C TRP A 164 0.63 -4.61 17.05
N ARG A 165 1.26 -3.43 17.10
CA ARG A 165 0.62 -2.22 17.62
C ARG A 165 -0.57 -1.82 16.75
N CYS A 166 -0.43 -1.89 15.43
CA CYS A 166 -1.54 -1.64 14.50
C CYS A 166 -2.70 -2.63 14.70
N GLU A 167 -2.40 -3.92 14.86
CA GLU A 167 -3.41 -4.95 15.15
C GLU A 167 -4.14 -4.68 16.48
N GLN A 168 -3.43 -4.21 17.51
CA GLN A 168 -4.05 -3.81 18.77
C GLN A 168 -4.95 -2.59 18.63
N LEU A 169 -4.57 -1.61 17.78
CA LEU A 169 -5.42 -0.45 17.49
C LEU A 169 -6.74 -0.90 16.85
N LEU A 170 -6.70 -1.79 15.86
CA LEU A 170 -7.90 -2.30 15.19
C LEU A 170 -8.85 -3.06 16.12
N ARG A 171 -8.35 -3.66 17.21
CA ARG A 171 -9.20 -4.33 18.22
C ARG A 171 -9.90 -3.36 19.18
N ASN A 172 -9.42 -2.12 19.24
CA ASN A 172 -9.92 -1.09 20.15
C ASN A 172 -10.86 -0.08 19.47
N VAL A 173 -11.08 -0.21 18.16
CA VAL A 173 -12.04 0.56 17.35
C VAL A 173 -13.27 -0.29 17.11
#